data_AF-A0A271IWD4-F1
#
_entry.id   AF-A0A271IWD4-F1
#
_cell.length_a   1.000
_cell.length_b   1.000
_cell.length_c   1.000
_cell.angle_alpha   90.00
_cell.angle_beta   90.00
_cell.angle_gamma   90.00
#
_symmetry.space_group_name_H-M   'P 1'
#
loop_
_entity.id
_entity.type
_entity.pdbx_description
1 polymer ?
#
loop_
_entity_poly.entity_id
_entity_poly.type
_entity_poly.pdbx_seq_one_letter_code
_entity_poly.pdbx_strand_id
1 'polypeptide(L)'
;MEPLPTSTPLASVSATAEPTPPTRRAMTFLGRLSKAVREQNWFAVGLEVAIVVLGVVIGFQVTAWGNERAARAQERELLRGLRSELAANVDHLDRVAEEHRRTIRQARRLLAWTGPDPADVPPATMDTLLTALINEIPAYHPAMGEVEAMLGAGHLGLVRDDSLRAMLASWPDVLEQLRAAEDEMRADVLDRFFPYLVERTPLVTADLQVGYIATDRPSQFPQRYDALLSDVAFENHTENRWVMANAILEEGEPVRALLGRMVGRIDRELASAAP
;
A
#
# COMPACT_ATOMS: atom_id res chain seq x y z
N MET A 1 -82.11 58.17 108.63
CA MET A 1 -83.32 57.47 108.15
C MET A 1 -83.38 57.65 106.64
N GLU A 2 -83.27 56.55 105.91
CA GLU A 2 -83.66 56.37 104.49
C GLU A 2 -85.07 56.96 104.20
N PRO A 3 -85.50 57.18 102.93
CA PRO A 3 -85.20 56.33 101.76
C PRO A 3 -85.00 57.03 100.38
N LEU A 4 -84.57 56.22 99.41
CA LEU A 4 -84.58 56.45 97.95
C LEU A 4 -86.01 56.62 97.38
N PRO A 5 -86.16 57.14 96.13
CA PRO A 5 -86.62 56.23 95.06
C PRO A 5 -86.18 56.54 93.59
N THR A 6 -86.02 55.45 92.82
CA THR A 6 -86.46 55.13 91.43
C THR A 6 -86.17 55.99 90.17
N SER A 7 -85.39 55.36 89.26
CA SER A 7 -85.55 55.06 87.81
C SER A 7 -85.87 56.13 86.73
N THR A 8 -85.08 56.11 85.64
CA THR A 8 -85.52 56.36 84.24
C THR A 8 -84.51 55.72 83.25
N PRO A 9 -84.92 55.10 82.11
CA PRO A 9 -84.00 54.45 81.17
C PRO A 9 -83.79 55.16 79.80
N LEU A 10 -82.63 54.84 79.21
CA LEU A 10 -82.21 54.73 77.79
C LEU A 10 -82.25 55.92 76.80
N ALA A 11 -81.07 56.23 76.24
CA ALA A 11 -80.91 56.62 74.84
C ALA A 11 -79.56 56.12 74.28
N SER A 12 -79.61 55.49 73.11
CA SER A 12 -78.53 54.95 72.29
C SER A 12 -77.96 56.01 71.35
N VAL A 13 -76.63 56.08 71.18
CA VAL A 13 -75.98 56.72 70.00
C VAL A 13 -74.72 55.94 69.63
N SER A 14 -74.60 55.73 68.31
CA SER A 14 -73.71 54.83 67.57
C SER A 14 -72.23 55.20 67.50
N ALA A 15 -71.46 54.17 67.14
CA ALA A 15 -70.03 54.13 66.86
C ALA A 15 -69.53 55.07 65.74
N THR A 16 -68.28 55.51 65.88
CA THR A 16 -67.44 55.95 64.76
C THR A 16 -66.01 55.47 65.01
N ALA A 17 -65.44 54.71 64.06
CA ALA A 17 -64.11 54.12 64.12
C ALA A 17 -63.03 55.06 63.56
N GLU A 18 -61.86 55.14 64.19
CA GLU A 18 -60.66 55.81 63.66
C GLU A 18 -59.75 54.83 62.89
N PRO A 19 -59.06 55.28 61.82
CA PRO A 19 -58.20 54.42 61.00
C PRO A 19 -56.75 54.40 61.49
N THR A 20 -56.10 53.24 61.35
CA THR A 20 -54.67 52.99 61.62
C THR A 20 -53.75 53.49 60.48
N PRO A 21 -52.51 53.96 60.79
CA PRO A 21 -51.58 54.48 59.79
C PRO A 21 -50.87 53.37 58.99
N PRO A 22 -50.41 53.64 57.76
CA PRO A 22 -49.90 52.61 56.85
C PRO A 22 -48.45 52.20 57.15
N THR A 23 -48.19 50.90 56.98
CA THR A 23 -46.88 50.24 57.01
C THR A 23 -46.06 50.58 55.76
N ARG A 24 -44.89 51.22 55.92
CA ARG A 24 -43.93 51.39 54.81
C ARG A 24 -43.30 50.04 54.45
N ARG A 25 -43.66 49.48 53.29
CA ARG A 25 -42.99 48.32 52.69
C ARG A 25 -41.58 48.70 52.21
N ALA A 26 -40.57 47.99 52.68
CA ALA A 26 -39.21 48.06 52.15
C ALA A 26 -39.20 47.59 50.68
N MET A 27 -38.73 48.42 49.76
CA MET A 27 -38.45 47.99 48.38
C MET A 27 -37.28 47.00 48.40
N THR A 28 -37.56 45.76 48.02
CA THR A 28 -36.63 44.65 47.91
C THR A 28 -35.64 44.88 46.76
N PHE A 29 -34.35 44.69 47.04
CA PHE A 29 -33.21 44.77 46.11
C PHE A 29 -33.43 44.01 44.77
N LEU A 30 -34.27 42.97 44.79
CA LEU A 30 -34.65 42.15 43.64
C LEU A 30 -35.34 42.94 42.52
N GLY A 31 -36.11 43.99 42.85
CA GLY A 31 -36.82 44.79 41.86
C GLY A 31 -35.88 45.63 40.99
N ARG A 32 -34.75 46.08 41.54
CA ARG A 32 -33.76 46.89 40.82
C ARG A 32 -32.82 46.03 39.98
N LEU A 33 -32.58 44.78 40.40
CA LEU A 33 -31.77 43.82 39.64
C LEU A 33 -32.49 43.36 38.37
N SER A 34 -33.80 43.07 38.43
CA SER A 34 -34.55 42.63 37.24
C SER A 34 -34.74 43.75 36.20
N LYS A 35 -34.78 45.02 36.63
CA LYS A 35 -34.89 46.16 35.72
C LYS A 35 -33.57 46.48 35.01
N ALA A 36 -32.43 46.28 35.68
CA ALA A 36 -31.11 46.50 35.10
C ALA A 36 -30.74 45.47 34.00
N VAL A 37 -31.26 44.24 34.07
CA VAL A 37 -31.08 43.19 33.03
C VAL A 37 -32.02 43.41 31.83
N ARG A 38 -33.15 44.11 32.04
CA ARG A 38 -34.21 44.29 31.03
C ARG A 38 -33.99 45.48 30.09
N GLU A 39 -32.97 46.31 30.34
CA GLU A 39 -32.52 47.43 29.49
C GLU A 39 -31.24 47.13 28.70
N GLN A 40 -30.75 45.88 28.71
CA GLN A 40 -29.63 45.47 27.85
C GLN A 40 -30.10 45.19 26.42
N ASN A 41 -29.38 45.74 25.45
CA ASN A 41 -29.53 45.42 24.03
C ASN A 41 -29.08 43.96 23.81
N TRP A 42 -29.97 43.00 24.04
CA TRP A 42 -29.73 41.56 23.80
C TRP A 42 -29.25 41.29 22.36
N PHE A 43 -29.61 42.17 21.43
CA PHE A 43 -29.08 42.18 20.07
C PHE A 43 -27.56 42.41 20.03
N ALA A 44 -27.03 43.35 20.83
CA ALA A 44 -25.59 43.62 20.91
C ALA A 44 -24.83 42.43 21.53
N VAL A 45 -25.38 41.85 22.60
CA VAL A 45 -24.80 40.65 23.24
C VAL A 45 -24.82 39.45 22.28
N GLY A 46 -25.92 39.24 21.55
CA GLY A 46 -26.04 38.19 20.54
C GLY A 46 -25.07 38.37 19.37
N LEU A 47 -24.88 39.61 18.90
CA LEU A 47 -23.93 39.95 17.85
C LEU A 47 -22.48 39.71 18.31
N GLU A 48 -22.14 40.08 19.54
CA GLU A 48 -20.81 39.85 20.12
C GLU A 48 -20.49 38.35 20.22
N VAL A 49 -21.42 37.54 20.72
CA VAL A 49 -21.28 36.07 20.75
C VAL A 49 -21.16 35.49 19.34
N ALA A 50 -21.95 35.96 18.38
CA ALA A 50 -21.89 35.51 16.99
C ALA A 50 -20.53 35.82 16.35
N ILE A 51 -19.95 36.99 16.61
CA ILE A 51 -18.61 37.36 16.12
C ILE A 51 -17.55 36.44 16.73
N VAL A 52 -17.60 36.15 18.04
CA VAL A 52 -16.64 35.24 18.69
C VAL A 52 -16.73 33.83 18.11
N VAL A 53 -17.95 33.28 17.98
CA VAL A 53 -18.16 31.95 17.39
C VAL A 53 -17.66 31.90 15.96
N LEU A 54 -17.96 32.92 15.14
CA LEU A 54 -17.49 33.01 13.77
C LEU A 54 -15.96 33.09 13.70
N GLY A 55 -15.33 33.85 14.60
CA GLY A 55 -13.87 33.92 14.72
C GLY A 55 -13.22 32.57 15.03
N VAL A 56 -13.78 31.83 16.00
CA VAL A 56 -13.31 30.47 16.35
C VAL A 56 -13.51 29.50 15.19
N VAL A 57 -14.69 29.52 14.55
CA VAL A 57 -14.98 28.65 13.39
C VAL A 57 -14.01 28.94 12.25
N ILE A 58 -13.81 30.21 11.87
CA ILE A 58 -12.86 30.60 10.82
C ILE A 58 -11.44 30.18 11.20
N GLY A 59 -11.03 30.38 12.45
CA GLY A 59 -9.72 29.94 12.94
C GLY A 59 -9.50 28.44 12.79
N PHE A 60 -10.50 27.63 13.13
CA PHE A 60 -10.46 26.18 12.90
C PHE A 60 -10.43 25.83 11.41
N GLN A 61 -11.20 26.51 10.56
CA GLN A 61 -11.20 26.26 9.12
C GLN A 61 -9.86 26.58 8.47
N VAL A 62 -9.23 27.70 8.83
CA VAL A 62 -7.89 28.07 8.35
C VAL A 62 -6.85 27.03 8.78
N THR A 63 -6.92 26.56 10.03
CA THR A 63 -6.03 25.53 10.56
C THR A 63 -6.22 24.20 9.82
N ALA A 64 -7.47 23.77 9.61
CA ALA A 64 -7.80 22.56 8.88
C ALA A 64 -7.31 22.62 7.42
N TRP A 65 -7.47 23.76 6.76
CA TRP A 65 -6.96 23.98 5.40
C TRP A 65 -5.43 23.91 5.33
N GLY A 66 -4.73 24.51 6.29
CA GLY A 66 -3.27 24.41 6.39
C GLY A 66 -2.79 22.98 6.57
N ASN A 67 -3.44 22.22 7.46
CA ASN A 67 -3.14 20.80 7.70
C ASN A 67 -3.40 19.94 6.46
N GLU A 68 -4.50 20.15 5.75
CA GLU A 68 -4.79 19.41 4.52
C GLU A 68 -3.76 19.72 3.43
N ARG A 69 -3.32 20.98 3.29
CA ARG A 69 -2.28 21.37 2.34
C ARG A 69 -0.94 20.69 2.68
N ALA A 70 -0.57 20.62 3.95
CA ALA A 70 0.65 19.94 4.40
C ALA A 70 0.58 18.42 4.13
N ALA A 71 -0.56 17.79 4.43
CA ALA A 71 -0.79 16.36 4.15
C ALA A 71 -0.68 16.06 2.65
N ARG A 72 -1.26 16.90 1.78
CA ARG A 72 -1.13 16.76 0.32
C ARG A 72 0.32 16.90 -0.16
N ALA A 73 1.10 17.79 0.44
CA ALA A 73 2.51 17.93 0.07
C ALA A 73 3.31 16.68 0.44
N GLN A 74 3.05 16.10 1.61
CA GLN A 74 3.68 14.87 2.07
C GLN A 74 3.28 13.65 1.23
N GLU A 75 1.98 13.49 0.95
CA GLU A 75 1.47 12.44 0.05
C GLU A 75 2.16 12.49 -1.31
N ARG A 76 2.27 13.67 -1.92
CA ARG A 76 2.92 13.82 -3.23
C ARG A 76 4.39 13.42 -3.22
N GLU A 77 5.10 13.70 -2.13
CA GLU A 77 6.50 13.31 -2.03
C GLU A 77 6.65 11.79 -1.94
N LEU A 78 5.82 11.15 -1.11
CA LEU A 78 5.75 9.70 -1.01
C LEU A 78 5.40 9.05 -2.36
N LEU A 79 4.40 9.60 -3.06
CA LEU A 79 3.98 9.11 -4.37
C LEU A 79 5.09 9.22 -5.43
N ARG A 80 5.94 10.25 -5.40
CA ARG A 80 7.10 10.36 -6.31
C ARG A 80 8.13 9.27 -6.07
N GLY A 81 8.47 9.02 -4.81
CA GLY A 81 9.39 7.94 -4.41
C GLY A 81 8.85 6.59 -4.87
N LEU A 82 7.61 6.29 -4.50
CA LEU A 82 6.93 5.06 -4.89
C LEU A 82 6.88 4.89 -6.41
N ARG A 83 6.53 5.93 -7.16
CA ARG A 83 6.48 5.88 -8.63
C ARG A 83 7.83 5.53 -9.22
N SER A 84 8.91 6.11 -8.70
CA SER A 84 10.28 5.81 -9.15
C SER A 84 10.64 4.35 -8.87
N GLU A 85 10.34 3.85 -7.68
CA GLU A 85 10.58 2.45 -7.29
C GLU A 85 9.81 1.48 -8.18
N LEU A 86 8.50 1.70 -8.36
CA LEU A 86 7.64 0.84 -9.18
C LEU A 86 8.03 0.85 -10.66
N ALA A 87 8.47 1.99 -11.20
CA ALA A 87 8.96 2.07 -12.57
C ALA A 87 10.25 1.24 -12.76
N ALA A 88 11.21 1.34 -11.82
CA ALA A 88 12.41 0.52 -11.86
C ALA A 88 12.10 -0.98 -11.73
N ASN A 89 11.09 -1.32 -10.92
CA ASN A 89 10.60 -2.69 -10.78
C ASN A 89 9.98 -3.23 -12.09
N VAL A 90 9.22 -2.40 -12.82
CA VAL A 90 8.73 -2.77 -14.17
C VAL A 90 9.89 -3.07 -15.12
N ASP A 91 10.88 -2.19 -15.17
CA ASP A 91 12.05 -2.37 -16.05
C ASP A 91 12.89 -3.59 -15.67
N HIS A 92 12.94 -3.93 -14.38
CA HIS A 92 13.59 -5.15 -13.91
C HIS A 92 12.81 -6.40 -14.35
N LEU A 93 11.49 -6.43 -14.13
CA LEU A 93 10.65 -7.56 -14.53
C LEU A 93 10.70 -7.80 -16.05
N ASP A 94 10.71 -6.74 -16.85
CA ASP A 94 10.80 -6.85 -18.31
C ASP A 94 12.15 -7.45 -18.77
N ARG A 95 13.24 -7.16 -18.05
CA ARG A 95 14.56 -7.77 -18.32
C ARG A 95 14.57 -9.26 -17.97
N VAL A 96 14.08 -9.62 -16.79
CA VAL A 96 13.95 -11.03 -16.36
C VAL A 96 13.08 -11.81 -17.34
N ALA A 97 11.96 -11.23 -17.79
CA ALA A 97 11.11 -11.84 -18.80
C ALA A 97 11.85 -12.07 -20.13
N GLU A 98 12.69 -11.14 -20.59
CA GLU A 98 13.47 -11.36 -21.82
C GLU A 98 14.53 -12.46 -21.64
N GLU A 99 15.12 -12.60 -20.46
CA GLU A 99 16.05 -13.69 -20.14
C GLU A 99 15.34 -15.05 -20.19
N HIS A 100 14.15 -15.18 -19.60
CA HIS A 100 13.34 -16.40 -19.75
C HIS A 100 12.96 -16.69 -21.22
N ARG A 101 12.62 -15.66 -22.01
CA ARG A 101 12.36 -15.84 -23.45
C ARG A 101 13.59 -16.35 -24.21
N ARG A 102 14.81 -15.99 -23.80
CA ARG A 102 16.05 -16.55 -24.37
C ARG A 102 16.17 -18.02 -24.02
N THR A 103 15.97 -18.39 -22.76
CA THR A 103 15.98 -19.79 -22.32
C THR A 103 14.97 -20.63 -23.09
N ILE A 104 13.74 -20.13 -23.28
CA ILE A 104 12.69 -20.80 -24.06
C ILE A 104 13.17 -21.09 -25.49
N ARG A 105 13.79 -20.11 -26.15
CA ARG A 105 14.32 -20.28 -27.51
C ARG A 105 15.45 -21.31 -27.57
N GLN A 106 16.35 -21.31 -26.58
CA GLN A 106 17.47 -22.25 -26.50
C GLN A 106 17.00 -23.67 -26.20
N ALA A 107 16.11 -23.86 -25.23
CA ALA A 107 15.53 -25.16 -24.89
C ALA A 107 14.78 -25.75 -26.08
N ARG A 108 13.96 -24.95 -26.78
CA ARG A 108 13.27 -25.39 -28.01
C ARG A 108 14.23 -25.80 -29.12
N ARG A 109 15.38 -25.13 -29.23
CA ARG A 109 16.43 -25.49 -30.21
C ARG A 109 17.09 -26.82 -29.86
N LEU A 110 17.35 -27.09 -28.58
CA LEU A 110 17.89 -28.37 -28.12
C LEU A 110 16.89 -29.51 -28.33
N LEU A 111 15.61 -29.32 -28.00
CA LEU A 111 14.55 -30.30 -28.24
C LEU A 111 14.41 -30.69 -29.72
N ALA A 112 14.69 -29.76 -30.64
CA ALA A 112 14.68 -30.06 -32.07
C ALA A 112 15.84 -30.99 -32.51
N TRP A 113 16.82 -31.23 -31.64
CA TRP A 113 17.98 -32.09 -31.89
C TRP A 113 17.99 -33.37 -31.06
N THR A 114 17.09 -33.48 -30.08
CA THR A 114 16.93 -34.73 -29.31
C THR A 114 16.21 -35.78 -30.13
N GLY A 115 16.54 -37.04 -29.89
CA GLY A 115 15.87 -38.17 -30.52
C GLY A 115 16.80 -39.37 -30.77
N PRO A 116 16.25 -40.48 -31.31
CA PRO A 116 17.02 -41.72 -31.55
C PRO A 116 18.18 -41.54 -32.53
N ASP A 117 18.01 -40.64 -33.51
CA ASP A 117 19.02 -40.24 -34.49
C ASP A 117 19.31 -38.73 -34.30
N PRO A 118 20.13 -38.36 -33.30
CA PRO A 118 20.33 -36.96 -32.94
C PRO A 118 21.08 -36.21 -34.05
N ALA A 119 20.84 -34.90 -34.14
CA ALA A 119 21.53 -34.05 -35.10
C ALA A 119 23.04 -33.98 -34.81
N ASP A 120 23.86 -33.88 -35.86
CA ASP A 120 25.28 -33.58 -35.71
C ASP A 120 25.45 -32.08 -35.39
N VAL A 121 25.67 -31.78 -34.10
CA VAL A 121 25.76 -30.42 -33.58
C VAL A 121 27.22 -30.09 -33.25
N PRO A 122 27.75 -28.95 -33.71
CA PRO A 122 29.10 -28.53 -33.35
C PRO A 122 29.28 -28.43 -31.83
N PRO A 123 30.35 -29.00 -31.24
CA PRO A 123 30.58 -29.00 -29.79
C PRO A 123 30.44 -27.64 -29.12
N ALA A 124 31.05 -26.59 -29.69
CA ALA A 124 30.96 -25.23 -29.16
C ALA A 124 29.52 -24.67 -29.13
N THR A 125 28.66 -25.10 -30.06
CA THR A 125 27.23 -24.73 -30.04
C THR A 125 26.50 -25.44 -28.92
N MET A 126 26.81 -26.73 -28.69
CA MET A 126 26.27 -27.48 -27.58
C MET A 126 26.72 -26.92 -26.23
N ASP A 127 28.01 -26.62 -26.07
CA ASP A 127 28.58 -26.00 -24.87
C ASP A 127 27.82 -24.71 -24.52
N THR A 128 27.62 -23.84 -25.51
CA THR A 128 26.89 -22.57 -25.34
C THR A 128 25.45 -22.80 -24.88
N LEU A 129 24.75 -23.75 -25.48
CA LEU A 129 23.33 -24.01 -25.16
C LEU A 129 23.17 -24.68 -23.80
N LEU A 130 24.00 -25.67 -23.47
CA LEU A 130 24.01 -26.31 -22.16
C LEU A 130 24.32 -25.30 -21.05
N THR A 131 25.33 -24.46 -21.26
CA THR A 131 25.68 -23.36 -20.34
C THR A 131 24.48 -22.47 -20.07
N ALA A 132 23.78 -22.08 -21.12
CA ALA A 132 22.63 -21.20 -20.98
C ALA A 132 21.48 -21.87 -20.21
N LEU A 133 21.18 -23.15 -20.49
CA LEU A 133 20.12 -23.88 -19.80
C LEU A 133 20.34 -24.03 -18.29
N ILE A 134 21.60 -24.21 -17.86
CA ILE A 134 21.94 -24.41 -16.44
C ILE A 134 22.24 -23.11 -15.69
N ASN A 135 22.74 -22.07 -16.37
CA ASN A 135 23.20 -20.85 -15.70
C ASN A 135 22.23 -19.67 -15.82
N GLU A 136 21.43 -19.60 -16.90
CA GLU A 136 20.45 -18.53 -17.07
C GLU A 136 19.20 -18.82 -16.24
N ILE A 137 19.33 -18.78 -14.90
CA ILE A 137 18.23 -18.92 -13.93
C ILE A 137 17.91 -17.52 -13.34
N PRO A 138 17.38 -16.59 -14.15
CA PRO A 138 17.05 -15.26 -13.65
C PRO A 138 15.89 -15.34 -12.66
N ALA A 139 15.87 -14.41 -11.71
CA ALA A 139 14.83 -14.30 -10.70
C ALA A 139 14.49 -12.84 -10.45
N TYR A 140 13.22 -12.57 -10.22
CA TYR A 140 12.72 -11.22 -10.01
C TYR A 140 12.79 -10.80 -8.54
N HIS A 141 13.73 -9.89 -8.27
CA HIS A 141 13.92 -9.28 -6.96
C HIS A 141 13.56 -7.79 -7.02
N PRO A 142 12.29 -7.41 -6.78
CA PRO A 142 11.88 -6.01 -6.77
C PRO A 142 12.47 -5.24 -5.59
N ALA A 143 12.67 -3.95 -5.78
CA ALA A 143 12.82 -3.00 -4.69
C ALA A 143 11.47 -2.88 -3.95
N MET A 144 11.52 -2.86 -2.61
CA MET A 144 10.36 -2.88 -1.74
C MET A 144 10.40 -1.79 -0.67
N GLY A 145 11.38 -0.89 -0.70
CA GLY A 145 11.64 0.05 0.39
C GLY A 145 10.49 1.03 0.61
N GLU A 146 9.98 1.63 -0.46
CA GLU A 146 8.85 2.56 -0.38
C GLU A 146 7.54 1.83 -0.09
N VAL A 147 7.33 0.66 -0.71
CA VAL A 147 6.15 -0.19 -0.46
C VAL A 147 6.07 -0.63 1.01
N GLU A 148 7.17 -1.12 1.58
CA GLU A 148 7.26 -1.54 2.98
C GLU A 148 7.11 -0.35 3.93
N ALA A 149 7.72 0.79 3.62
CA ALA A 149 7.53 2.01 4.40
C ALA A 149 6.05 2.45 4.41
N MET A 150 5.33 2.30 3.30
CA MET A 150 3.90 2.59 3.24
C MET A 150 3.05 1.61 4.03
N LEU A 151 3.33 0.31 3.93
CA LEU A 151 2.58 -0.75 4.62
C LEU A 151 2.85 -0.75 6.14
N GLY A 152 4.09 -0.57 6.56
CA GLY A 152 4.53 -0.72 7.96
C GLY A 152 4.39 0.54 8.82
N ALA A 153 4.54 1.75 8.25
CA ALA A 153 4.57 2.98 9.04
C ALA A 153 3.20 3.68 9.20
N GLY A 154 2.11 3.05 8.74
CA GLY A 154 0.77 3.68 8.74
C GLY A 154 0.61 4.80 7.70
N HIS A 155 1.62 5.04 6.86
CA HIS A 155 1.57 6.00 5.76
C HIS A 155 0.58 5.58 4.66
N LEU A 156 0.14 4.32 4.64
CA LEU A 156 -0.97 3.90 3.78
C LEU A 156 -2.23 4.74 4.00
N GLY A 157 -2.44 5.28 5.20
CA GLY A 157 -3.55 6.20 5.48
C GLY A 157 -3.40 7.59 4.86
N LEU A 158 -2.19 7.96 4.41
CA LEU A 158 -1.93 9.21 3.70
C LEU A 158 -2.28 9.14 2.22
N VAL A 159 -2.30 7.93 1.63
CA VAL A 159 -2.66 7.69 0.23
C VAL A 159 -4.18 7.78 0.08
N ARG A 160 -4.67 8.77 -0.66
CA ARG A 160 -6.11 9.03 -0.83
C ARG A 160 -6.77 8.10 -1.85
N ASP A 161 -6.03 7.59 -2.82
CA ASP A 161 -6.57 6.62 -3.79
C ASP A 161 -6.76 5.24 -3.14
N ASP A 162 -8.02 4.93 -2.81
CA ASP A 162 -8.43 3.64 -2.21
C ASP A 162 -8.01 2.42 -3.03
N SER A 163 -7.99 2.54 -4.35
CA SER A 163 -7.58 1.41 -5.18
C SER A 163 -6.07 1.28 -5.24
N LEU A 164 -5.31 2.38 -5.21
CA LEU A 164 -3.86 2.33 -5.08
C LEU A 164 -3.47 1.64 -3.77
N ARG A 165 -4.15 1.99 -2.67
CA ARG A 165 -3.98 1.29 -1.37
C ARG A 165 -4.28 -0.20 -1.47
N ALA A 166 -5.39 -0.58 -2.11
CA ALA A 166 -5.74 -1.98 -2.29
C ALA A 166 -4.70 -2.74 -3.14
N MET A 167 -4.18 -2.10 -4.20
CA MET A 167 -3.13 -2.69 -5.05
C MET A 167 -1.81 -2.87 -4.29
N LEU A 168 -1.37 -1.86 -3.53
CA LEU A 168 -0.19 -1.94 -2.67
C LEU A 168 -0.33 -3.06 -1.63
N ALA A 169 -1.51 -3.21 -1.03
CA ALA A 169 -1.77 -4.26 -0.06
C ALA A 169 -1.77 -5.67 -0.70
N SER A 170 -2.22 -5.81 -1.95
CA SER A 170 -2.23 -7.08 -2.67
C SER A 170 -0.89 -7.47 -3.31
N TRP A 171 0.04 -6.50 -3.43
CA TRP A 171 1.30 -6.69 -4.13
C TRP A 171 2.14 -7.87 -3.62
N PRO A 172 2.33 -8.06 -2.29
CA PRO A 172 3.09 -9.20 -1.78
C PRO A 172 2.51 -10.56 -2.19
N ASP A 173 1.19 -10.72 -2.15
CA ASP A 173 0.52 -11.99 -2.47
C ASP A 173 0.62 -12.34 -3.97
N VAL A 174 0.57 -11.33 -4.85
CA VAL A 174 0.75 -11.53 -6.29
C VAL A 174 2.21 -11.86 -6.62
N LEU A 175 3.16 -11.24 -5.91
CA LEU A 175 4.58 -11.51 -6.07
C LEU A 175 4.97 -12.92 -5.61
N GLU A 176 4.32 -13.44 -4.58
CA GLU A 176 4.64 -14.76 -4.02
C GLU A 176 4.38 -15.91 -5.01
N GLN A 177 3.38 -15.78 -5.88
CA GLN A 177 3.11 -16.77 -6.93
C GLN A 177 4.26 -16.87 -7.94
N LEU A 178 4.77 -15.72 -8.40
CA LEU A 178 5.94 -15.67 -9.28
C LEU A 178 7.18 -16.26 -8.59
N ARG A 179 7.42 -15.89 -7.32
CA ARG A 179 8.57 -16.41 -6.55
C ARG A 179 8.51 -17.92 -6.37
N ALA A 180 7.33 -18.47 -6.09
CA ALA A 180 7.16 -19.91 -5.95
C ALA A 180 7.54 -20.64 -7.25
N ALA A 181 7.13 -20.13 -8.41
CA ALA A 181 7.50 -20.69 -9.71
C ALA A 181 9.01 -20.58 -9.99
N GLU A 182 9.63 -19.44 -9.65
CA GLU A 182 11.08 -19.24 -9.78
C GLU A 182 11.87 -20.20 -8.88
N ASP A 183 11.45 -20.39 -7.64
CA ASP A 183 12.09 -21.31 -6.70
C ASP A 183 11.93 -22.77 -7.12
N GLU A 184 10.76 -23.17 -7.63
CA GLU A 184 10.56 -24.51 -8.17
C GLU A 184 11.48 -24.76 -9.36
N MET A 185 11.58 -23.81 -10.29
CA MET A 185 12.47 -23.90 -11.45
C MET A 185 13.94 -23.99 -11.01
N ARG A 186 14.35 -23.15 -10.07
CA ARG A 186 15.71 -23.17 -9.53
C ARG A 186 16.03 -24.52 -8.88
N ALA A 187 15.10 -25.08 -8.10
CA ALA A 187 15.25 -26.38 -7.48
C ALA A 187 15.36 -27.50 -8.54
N ASP A 188 14.52 -27.49 -9.59
CA ASP A 188 14.61 -28.50 -10.65
C ASP A 188 15.97 -28.48 -11.37
N VAL A 189 16.48 -27.28 -11.68
CA VAL A 189 17.79 -27.13 -12.33
C VAL A 189 18.91 -27.64 -11.42
N LEU A 190 18.94 -27.22 -10.15
CA LEU A 190 20.05 -27.52 -9.24
C LEU A 190 20.02 -28.94 -8.68
N ASP A 191 18.83 -29.48 -8.41
CA ASP A 191 18.68 -30.75 -7.70
C ASP A 191 18.43 -31.93 -8.64
N ARG A 192 18.04 -31.68 -9.90
CA ARG A 192 17.75 -32.74 -10.88
C ARG A 192 18.58 -32.62 -12.15
N PHE A 193 18.49 -31.50 -12.85
CA PHE A 193 19.13 -31.39 -14.17
C PHE A 193 20.66 -31.28 -14.08
N PHE A 194 21.17 -30.45 -13.17
CA PHE A 194 22.61 -30.26 -13.00
C PHE A 194 23.33 -31.55 -12.57
N PRO A 195 22.84 -32.33 -11.57
CA PRO A 195 23.41 -33.64 -11.24
C PRO A 195 23.41 -34.62 -12.42
N TYR A 196 22.31 -34.66 -13.17
CA TYR A 196 22.22 -35.48 -14.38
C TYR A 196 23.32 -35.15 -15.40
N LEU A 197 23.60 -33.86 -15.62
CA LEU A 197 24.65 -33.39 -16.53
C LEU A 197 26.05 -33.68 -16.02
N VAL A 198 26.32 -33.47 -14.74
CA VAL A 198 27.62 -33.76 -14.10
C VAL A 198 28.02 -35.22 -14.28
N GLU A 199 27.06 -36.14 -14.22
CA GLU A 199 27.31 -37.59 -14.39
C GLU A 199 27.63 -37.99 -15.84
N ARG A 200 27.20 -37.21 -16.84
CA ARG A 200 27.19 -37.62 -18.26
C ARG A 200 28.06 -36.77 -19.16
N THR A 201 28.40 -35.55 -18.74
CA THR A 201 29.16 -34.59 -19.54
C THR A 201 30.33 -34.01 -18.75
N PRO A 202 31.55 -34.00 -19.32
CA PRO A 202 32.68 -33.30 -18.70
C PRO A 202 32.48 -31.78 -18.71
N LEU A 203 31.94 -31.25 -17.62
CA LEU A 203 31.66 -29.81 -17.44
C LEU A 203 32.93 -28.95 -17.33
N VAL A 204 34.13 -29.55 -17.29
CA VAL A 204 35.44 -28.87 -17.36
C VAL A 204 35.77 -28.39 -18.78
N THR A 205 35.21 -29.04 -19.81
CA THR A 205 35.45 -28.70 -21.24
C THR A 205 34.36 -27.86 -21.85
N ALA A 206 33.13 -27.97 -21.34
CA ALA A 206 32.19 -26.92 -21.55
C ALA A 206 32.84 -25.71 -20.88
N ASP A 207 33.29 -24.73 -21.66
CA ASP A 207 33.53 -23.37 -21.19
C ASP A 207 32.21 -22.86 -20.63
N LEU A 208 31.78 -23.44 -19.50
CA LEU A 208 30.69 -22.95 -18.67
C LEU A 208 31.25 -21.64 -18.15
N GLN A 209 31.16 -20.60 -18.97
CA GLN A 209 31.54 -19.23 -18.68
C GLN A 209 30.59 -18.72 -17.61
N VAL A 210 30.76 -19.26 -16.41
CA VAL A 210 30.24 -18.69 -15.19
C VAL A 210 31.19 -17.55 -14.85
N GLY A 211 30.68 -16.49 -14.24
CA GLY A 211 31.48 -15.42 -13.63
C GLY A 211 32.39 -15.88 -12.46
N TYR A 212 32.79 -17.15 -12.43
CA TYR A 212 33.81 -17.71 -11.55
C TYR A 212 34.95 -18.24 -12.41
N ILE A 213 36.18 -18.05 -11.91
CA ILE A 213 37.46 -18.38 -12.53
C ILE A 213 37.38 -19.72 -13.28
N ALA A 214 37.35 -19.65 -14.61
CA ALA A 214 37.41 -20.85 -15.46
C ALA A 214 38.80 -21.48 -15.34
N THR A 215 38.85 -22.81 -15.39
CA THR A 215 40.12 -23.51 -15.54
C THR A 215 40.59 -23.29 -16.98
N ASP A 216 41.87 -22.96 -17.19
CA ASP A 216 42.48 -22.77 -18.51
C ASP A 216 42.72 -24.08 -19.27
N ARG A 217 42.21 -25.19 -18.74
CA ARG A 217 42.42 -26.54 -19.22
C ARG A 217 41.11 -27.14 -19.74
N PRO A 218 41.05 -27.59 -21.02
CA PRO A 218 39.94 -28.41 -21.49
C PRO A 218 39.93 -29.77 -20.77
N SER A 219 38.75 -30.40 -20.60
CA SER A 219 38.75 -31.78 -20.11
C SER A 219 39.40 -32.73 -21.12
N GLN A 220 40.00 -33.77 -20.56
CA GLN A 220 40.68 -34.82 -21.31
C GLN A 220 39.75 -36.01 -21.61
N PHE A 221 38.50 -35.94 -21.16
CA PHE A 221 37.48 -36.94 -21.44
C PHE A 221 36.73 -36.58 -22.74
N PRO A 222 36.33 -37.57 -23.54
CA PRO A 222 35.57 -37.31 -24.77
C PRO A 222 34.21 -36.69 -24.42
N GLN A 223 33.87 -35.58 -25.07
CA GLN A 223 32.49 -35.07 -25.09
C GLN A 223 31.64 -35.97 -25.97
N ARG A 224 30.50 -36.45 -25.43
CA ARG A 224 29.57 -37.36 -26.12
C ARG A 224 28.19 -36.74 -26.20
N TYR A 225 28.07 -35.69 -27.02
CA TYR A 225 26.81 -34.96 -27.21
C TYR A 225 25.77 -35.75 -28.00
N ASP A 226 26.22 -36.67 -28.85
CA ASP A 226 25.38 -37.70 -29.47
C ASP A 226 24.65 -38.53 -28.41
N ALA A 227 25.40 -39.04 -27.42
CA ALA A 227 24.83 -39.84 -26.33
C ALA A 227 23.86 -39.01 -25.48
N LEU A 228 24.18 -37.75 -25.21
CA LEU A 228 23.31 -36.84 -24.47
C LEU A 228 22.00 -36.54 -25.22
N LEU A 229 22.08 -36.19 -26.50
CA LEU A 229 20.90 -35.86 -27.32
C LEU A 229 20.00 -37.07 -27.59
N SER A 230 20.56 -38.28 -27.57
CA SER A 230 19.79 -39.53 -27.68
C SER A 230 19.22 -40.05 -26.35
N ASP A 231 19.51 -39.39 -25.23
CA ASP A 231 19.00 -39.79 -23.90
C ASP A 231 17.63 -39.15 -23.63
N VAL A 232 16.62 -39.99 -23.42
CA VAL A 232 15.26 -39.56 -23.05
C VAL A 232 15.26 -38.72 -21.76
N ALA A 233 16.19 -38.97 -20.83
CA ALA A 233 16.29 -38.17 -19.62
C ALA A 233 16.74 -36.73 -19.92
N PHE A 234 17.66 -36.54 -20.87
CA PHE A 234 18.07 -35.21 -21.32
C PHE A 234 16.92 -34.48 -22.02
N GLU A 235 16.19 -35.17 -22.89
CA GLU A 235 14.99 -34.63 -23.54
C GLU A 235 13.97 -34.15 -22.49
N ASN A 236 13.67 -34.98 -21.49
CA ASN A 236 12.76 -34.65 -20.40
C ASN A 236 13.23 -33.43 -19.58
N HIS A 237 14.51 -33.34 -19.24
CA HIS A 237 15.04 -32.17 -18.52
C HIS A 237 14.97 -30.89 -19.36
N THR A 238 15.24 -31.00 -20.67
CA THR A 238 15.16 -29.87 -21.60
C THR A 238 13.72 -29.40 -21.79
N GLU A 239 12.78 -30.34 -21.94
CA GLU A 239 11.33 -30.09 -22.00
C GLU A 239 10.86 -29.41 -20.71
N ASN A 240 11.24 -29.95 -19.55
CA ASN A 240 10.85 -29.38 -18.27
C ASN A 240 11.39 -27.95 -18.10
N ARG A 241 12.64 -27.70 -18.50
CA ARG A 241 13.22 -26.35 -18.51
C ARG A 241 12.44 -25.38 -19.39
N TRP A 242 11.96 -25.83 -20.55
CA TRP A 242 11.11 -25.06 -21.45
C TRP A 242 9.75 -24.76 -20.81
N VAL A 243 9.09 -25.76 -20.22
CA VAL A 243 7.79 -25.61 -19.55
C VAL A 243 7.87 -24.61 -18.41
N MET A 244 8.84 -24.77 -17.50
CA MET A 244 8.97 -23.92 -16.32
C MET A 244 9.31 -22.46 -16.68
N ALA A 245 10.14 -22.25 -17.71
CA ALA A 245 10.43 -20.89 -18.19
C ALA A 245 9.18 -20.20 -18.79
N ASN A 246 8.28 -20.94 -19.45
CA ASN A 246 7.00 -20.39 -19.89
C ASN A 246 6.08 -20.11 -18.71
N ALA A 247 6.00 -21.01 -17.73
CA ALA A 247 5.19 -20.81 -16.52
C ALA A 247 5.59 -19.51 -15.79
N ILE A 248 6.89 -19.22 -15.66
CA ILE A 248 7.35 -17.96 -15.05
C ILE A 248 6.89 -16.73 -15.84
N LEU A 249 6.89 -16.78 -17.17
CA LEU A 249 6.35 -15.68 -17.97
C LEU A 249 4.85 -15.50 -17.74
N GLU A 250 4.09 -16.59 -17.62
CA GLU A 250 2.66 -16.55 -17.33
C GLU A 250 2.38 -15.96 -15.93
N GLU A 251 3.11 -16.40 -14.91
CA GLU A 251 3.00 -15.90 -13.53
C GLU A 251 3.52 -14.45 -13.38
N GLY A 252 4.41 -14.01 -14.28
CA GLY A 252 4.91 -12.63 -14.32
C GLY A 252 3.91 -11.61 -14.87
N GLU A 253 2.95 -12.02 -15.70
CA GLU A 253 1.97 -11.11 -16.30
C GLU A 253 1.07 -10.41 -15.25
N PRO A 254 0.49 -11.10 -14.25
CA PRO A 254 -0.24 -10.45 -13.16
C PRO A 254 0.59 -9.41 -12.40
N VAL A 255 1.86 -9.73 -12.12
CA VAL A 255 2.81 -8.84 -11.43
C VAL A 255 3.03 -7.58 -12.28
N ARG A 256 3.33 -7.75 -13.57
CA ARG A 256 3.55 -6.66 -14.51
C ARG A 256 2.33 -5.75 -14.63
N ALA A 257 1.16 -6.34 -14.79
CA ALA A 257 -0.10 -5.62 -14.92
C ALA A 257 -0.41 -4.82 -13.63
N LEU A 258 -0.15 -5.40 -12.45
CA LEU A 258 -0.35 -4.73 -11.18
C LEU A 258 0.58 -3.52 -11.03
N LEU A 259 1.88 -3.67 -11.30
CA LEU A 259 2.85 -2.56 -11.31
C LEU A 259 2.42 -1.43 -12.25
N GLY A 260 2.10 -1.77 -13.50
CA GLY A 260 1.70 -0.79 -14.51
C GLY A 260 0.45 -0.01 -14.11
N ARG A 261 -0.55 -0.68 -13.51
CA ARG A 261 -1.74 -0.01 -12.98
C ARG A 261 -1.41 0.92 -11.81
N MET A 262 -0.51 0.53 -10.92
CA MET A 262 -0.07 1.39 -9.82
C MET A 262 0.63 2.64 -10.34
N VAL A 263 1.63 2.49 -11.23
CA VAL A 263 2.33 3.62 -11.87
C VAL A 263 1.34 4.57 -12.56
N GLY A 264 0.44 4.03 -13.38
CA GLY A 264 -0.54 4.85 -14.11
C GLY A 264 -1.59 5.53 -13.21
N ARG A 265 -1.83 5.04 -12.00
CA ARG A 265 -2.65 5.77 -11.01
C ARG A 265 -1.86 6.90 -10.37
N ILE A 266 -0.63 6.62 -9.95
CA ILE A 266 0.22 7.63 -9.32
C ILE A 266 0.47 8.80 -10.29
N ASP A 267 0.75 8.52 -11.56
CA ASP A 267 0.96 9.56 -12.58
C ASP A 267 -0.31 10.45 -12.75
N ARG A 268 -1.51 9.87 -12.72
CA ARG A 268 -2.77 10.62 -12.77
C ARG A 268 -2.99 11.49 -11.54
N GLU A 269 -2.70 10.95 -10.36
CA GLU A 269 -2.85 11.66 -9.09
C GLU A 269 -1.89 12.86 -9.02
N LEU A 270 -0.62 12.65 -9.39
CA LEU A 270 0.40 13.70 -9.45
C LEU A 270 0.07 14.78 -10.50
N ALA A 271 -0.55 14.41 -11.63
CA ALA A 271 -0.98 15.34 -12.68
C ALA A 271 -2.22 16.16 -12.28
N SER A 272 -3.20 15.55 -11.62
CA SER A 272 -4.42 16.22 -11.16
C SER A 272 -4.17 17.32 -10.11
N ALA A 273 -2.99 17.29 -9.48
CA ALA A 273 -2.55 18.23 -8.47
C ALA A 273 -1.54 19.29 -8.99
N ALA A 274 -1.32 19.37 -10.32
CA ALA A 274 -0.57 20.46 -10.92
C ALA A 274 -1.41 21.76 -10.87
N PRO A 275 -0.78 22.92 -10.53
CA PRO A 275 -1.49 24.19 -10.37
C PRO A 275 -2.14 24.71 -11.65
#